data_AF-R7YT94-F1
#
_entry.id   AF-R7YT94-F1
#
_cell.length_a   1.000
_cell.length_b   1.000
_cell.length_c   1.000
_cell.angle_alpha   90.00
_cell.angle_beta   90.00
_cell.angle_gamma   90.00
#
_symmetry.space_group_name_H-M   'P 1'
#
loop_
_entity.id
_entity.type
_entity.pdbx_description
1 polymer ?
#
loop_
_entity_poly.entity_id
_entity_poly.type
_entity_poly.pdbx_seq_one_letter_code
_entity_poly.pdbx_strand_id
1 'polypeptide(L)'
;MQFKRIVQYVFHERDDRWRGIIRYGPLLLIPISISVILLWIFSTASLVYSATIGMEENCYNCTYGACAGRISCYPVAITPGYWDSAAEGASEVFARISILIVETVHLPLHLWAYFRSRLHPVWALCLSIALVGGWLCQAMFAWGRDDIGGAYNTAVWDGLATFRAVLGFGVAIVYFVYMGFAAHAVKLWRKANKRRANEREEEWRTTMGTGRGGSEEARVDSMELQKL
;
A
#
# COMPACT_ATOMS: atom_id res chain seq x y z
N MET A 1 24.52 5.73 -21.72
CA MET A 1 23.44 5.77 -22.74
C MET A 1 22.23 4.87 -22.42
N GLN A 2 22.39 3.74 -21.71
CA GLN A 2 21.26 2.83 -21.43
C GLN A 2 20.21 3.36 -20.45
N PHE A 3 20.60 4.18 -19.46
CA PHE A 3 19.65 4.76 -18.50
C PHE A 3 18.55 5.62 -19.16
N LYS A 4 18.91 6.45 -20.16
CA LYS A 4 17.93 7.24 -20.92
C LYS A 4 16.90 6.38 -21.65
N ARG A 5 17.31 5.22 -22.19
CA ARG A 5 16.38 4.27 -22.85
C ARG A 5 15.46 3.60 -21.84
N ILE A 6 15.97 3.20 -20.68
CA ILE A 6 15.15 2.60 -19.61
C ILE A 6 14.11 3.61 -19.12
N VAL A 7 14.54 4.84 -18.85
CA VAL A 7 13.65 5.95 -18.47
C VAL A 7 12.60 6.17 -19.56
N GLN A 8 12.99 6.34 -20.83
CA GLN A 8 12.03 6.50 -21.93
C GLN A 8 11.08 5.31 -22.08
N TYR A 9 11.54 4.08 -21.83
CA TYR A 9 10.73 2.87 -21.92
C TYR A 9 9.74 2.72 -20.75
N VAL A 10 10.08 3.24 -19.58
CA VAL A 10 9.20 3.35 -18.41
C VAL A 10 8.14 4.45 -18.60
N PHE A 11 8.51 5.55 -19.27
CA PHE A 11 7.61 6.68 -19.53
C PHE A 11 6.82 6.58 -20.84
N HIS A 12 7.05 5.56 -21.67
CA HIS A 12 6.29 5.36 -22.90
C HIS A 12 4.86 4.90 -22.60
N GLU A 13 3.87 5.50 -23.26
CA GLU A 13 2.43 5.22 -23.12
C GLU A 13 2.11 3.76 -23.46
N ARG A 14 2.27 2.83 -22.51
CA ARG A 14 1.91 1.43 -22.70
C ARG A 14 0.54 1.06 -22.15
N ASP A 15 -0.09 1.92 -21.34
CA ASP A 15 -1.41 1.65 -20.78
C ASP A 15 -2.35 2.84 -20.93
N ASP A 16 -3.40 2.65 -21.73
CA ASP A 16 -4.44 3.65 -21.98
C ASP A 16 -5.15 4.11 -20.69
N ARG A 17 -5.06 3.30 -19.63
CA ARG A 17 -5.70 3.57 -18.35
C ARG A 17 -4.96 4.62 -17.52
N TRP A 18 -3.67 4.84 -17.76
CA TRP A 18 -2.81 5.73 -16.97
C TRP A 18 -2.20 6.85 -17.83
N ARG A 19 -3.05 7.61 -18.53
CA ARG A 19 -2.64 8.72 -19.43
C ARG A 19 -2.69 10.10 -18.77
N GLY A 20 -2.00 11.07 -19.38
CA GLY A 20 -2.00 12.47 -18.95
C GLY A 20 -1.37 12.66 -17.55
N ILE A 21 -1.99 13.49 -16.71
CA ILE A 21 -1.50 13.77 -15.34
C ILE A 21 -1.51 12.54 -14.43
N ILE A 22 -2.31 11.51 -14.77
CA ILE A 22 -2.50 10.31 -13.95
C ILE A 22 -1.32 9.34 -14.10
N ARG A 23 -0.50 9.50 -15.15
CA ARG A 23 0.69 8.67 -15.39
C ARG A 23 1.70 8.72 -14.25
N TYR A 24 1.67 9.79 -13.47
CA TYR A 24 2.56 9.98 -12.33
C TYR A 24 2.10 9.23 -11.08
N GLY A 25 0.86 8.74 -11.04
CA GLY A 25 0.33 7.98 -9.91
C GLY A 25 1.24 6.79 -9.53
N PRO A 26 1.50 5.85 -10.45
CA PRO A 26 2.38 4.71 -10.15
C PRO A 26 3.82 5.08 -9.78
N LEU A 27 4.31 6.27 -10.13
CA LEU A 27 5.64 6.72 -9.70
C LEU A 27 5.70 7.01 -8.21
N LEU A 28 4.56 7.27 -7.56
CA LEU A 28 4.48 7.40 -6.09
C LEU A 28 4.82 6.10 -5.37
N LEU A 29 4.80 4.95 -6.05
CA LEU A 29 5.26 3.68 -5.49
C LEU A 29 6.77 3.69 -5.19
N ILE A 30 7.56 4.53 -5.87
CA ILE A 30 9.01 4.66 -5.63
C ILE A 30 9.31 5.24 -4.24
N PRO A 31 8.82 6.46 -3.89
CA PRO A 31 9.04 6.99 -2.54
C PRO A 31 8.38 6.10 -1.48
N ILE A 32 7.23 5.47 -1.75
CA ILE A 32 6.65 4.47 -0.83
C ILE A 32 7.63 3.32 -0.60
N SER A 33 8.24 2.76 -1.65
CA SER A 33 9.19 1.65 -1.54
C SER A 33 10.42 2.03 -0.70
N ILE A 34 10.96 3.23 -0.91
CA ILE A 34 12.08 3.75 -0.12
C ILE A 34 11.68 3.87 1.36
N SER A 35 10.52 4.46 1.65
CA SER A 35 10.02 4.60 3.01
C SER A 35 9.77 3.24 3.68
N VAL A 36 9.26 2.24 2.94
CA VAL A 36 9.05 0.87 3.46
C VAL A 36 10.38 0.19 3.80
N ILE A 37 11.42 0.36 2.98
CA ILE A 37 12.76 -0.15 3.29
C ILE A 37 13.30 0.51 4.57
N LEU A 38 13.16 1.82 4.71
CA LEU A 38 13.56 2.54 5.93
C LEU A 38 12.76 2.06 7.14
N LEU A 39 11.45 1.88 7.00
CA LEU A 39 10.59 1.37 8.06
C LEU A 39 10.99 -0.05 8.50
N TRP A 40 11.38 -0.93 7.56
CA TRP A 40 11.97 -2.23 7.89
C TRP A 40 13.22 -2.07 8.76
N ILE A 41 14.17 -1.23 8.34
CA ILE A 41 15.42 -0.98 9.08
C ILE A 41 15.11 -0.49 10.50
N PHE A 42 14.27 0.52 10.64
CA PHE A 42 13.94 1.08 11.96
C PHE A 42 13.13 0.12 12.83
N SER A 43 12.24 -0.68 12.23
CA SER A 43 11.44 -1.67 12.97
C SER A 43 12.31 -2.82 13.48
N THR A 44 13.22 -3.34 12.64
CA THR A 44 14.21 -4.32 13.07
C THR A 44 15.14 -3.74 14.14
N ALA A 45 15.61 -2.50 13.99
CA ALA A 45 16.43 -1.84 14.99
C ALA A 45 15.68 -1.70 16.34
N SER A 46 14.40 -1.30 16.32
CA SER A 46 13.57 -1.26 17.53
C SER A 46 13.42 -2.63 18.18
N LEU A 47 13.18 -3.69 17.40
CA LEU A 47 13.04 -5.04 17.93
C LEU A 47 14.34 -5.56 18.57
N VAL A 48 15.48 -5.32 17.93
CA VAL A 48 16.80 -5.68 18.48
C VAL A 48 17.06 -4.88 19.76
N TYR A 49 16.80 -3.57 19.75
CA TYR A 49 16.97 -2.72 20.93
C TYR A 49 16.10 -3.19 22.10
N SER A 50 14.84 -3.53 21.83
CA SER A 50 13.89 -4.12 22.80
C SER A 50 14.46 -5.38 23.44
N ALA A 51 15.05 -6.27 22.63
CA ALA A 51 15.62 -7.52 23.10
C ALA A 51 16.91 -7.32 23.92
N THR A 52 17.69 -6.27 23.63
CA THR A 52 18.95 -6.00 24.32
C THR A 52 18.77 -5.20 25.60
N ILE A 53 17.85 -4.24 25.65
CA ILE A 53 17.67 -3.38 26.83
C ILE A 53 17.03 -4.11 28.01
N GLY A 54 16.24 -5.16 27.74
CA GLY A 54 15.70 -6.05 28.76
C GLY A 54 16.77 -6.85 29.53
N MET A 55 18.04 -6.79 29.12
CA MET A 55 19.18 -7.41 29.82
C MET A 55 19.91 -6.45 30.75
N GLU A 56 19.59 -5.16 30.73
CA GLU A 56 20.23 -4.18 31.59
C GLU A 56 19.47 -4.12 32.94
N GLU A 57 20.17 -4.41 34.03
CA GLU A 57 19.63 -4.28 35.39
C GLU A 57 19.94 -2.88 35.92
N ASN A 58 18.92 -2.09 36.23
CA ASN A 58 19.12 -0.84 36.95
C ASN A 58 19.13 -1.13 38.44
N CYS A 59 20.33 -1.06 39.01
CA CYS A 59 20.55 -1.16 40.44
C CYS A 59 20.44 0.23 41.07
N TYR A 60 19.48 0.41 41.98
CA TYR A 60 19.36 1.62 42.77
C TYR A 60 19.45 1.32 44.26
N ASN A 61 19.99 2.27 45.01
CA ASN A 61 20.00 2.19 46.47
C ASN A 61 18.57 2.45 46.96
N CYS A 62 17.95 1.44 47.58
CA CYS A 62 16.68 1.64 48.27
C CYS A 62 16.90 2.68 49.39
N THR A 63 16.27 3.84 49.28
CA THR A 63 16.31 4.91 50.29
C THR A 63 15.20 4.79 51.33
N TYR A 64 14.16 3.98 51.08
CA TYR A 64 12.98 3.87 51.94
C TYR A 64 12.52 2.42 52.10
N GLY A 65 11.89 2.10 53.24
CA GLY A 65 11.23 0.81 53.51
C GLY A 65 12.17 -0.32 53.96
N ALA A 66 11.70 -1.56 53.83
CA ALA A 66 12.36 -2.77 54.33
C ALA A 66 13.68 -3.14 53.59
N CYS A 67 13.97 -2.48 52.46
CA CYS A 67 15.21 -2.63 51.68
C CYS A 67 16.21 -1.49 51.91
N ALA A 68 15.95 -0.56 52.85
CA ALA A 68 16.80 0.61 53.07
C ALA A 68 18.27 0.23 53.29
N GLY A 69 19.17 0.81 52.47
CA GLY A 69 20.61 0.53 52.52
C GLY A 69 21.05 -0.74 51.77
N ARG A 70 20.15 -1.43 51.08
CA ARG A 70 20.49 -2.48 50.10
C ARG A 70 20.40 -1.95 48.68
N ILE A 71 21.32 -2.39 47.84
CA ILE A 71 21.24 -2.24 46.39
C ILE A 71 20.18 -3.22 45.92
N SER A 72 19.09 -2.70 45.35
CA SER A 72 18.06 -3.51 44.74
C SER A 72 18.15 -3.31 43.23
N CYS A 73 18.46 -4.40 42.53
CA CYS A 73 18.53 -4.42 41.07
C CYS A 73 17.19 -4.90 40.56
N TYR A 74 16.56 -4.06 39.74
CA TYR A 74 15.36 -4.44 39.01
C TYR A 74 15.72 -4.41 37.53
N PRO A 75 15.23 -5.38 36.73
CA PRO A 75 15.30 -5.23 35.28
C PRO A 75 14.66 -3.89 34.93
N VAL A 76 15.16 -3.23 33.89
CA VAL A 76 14.55 -2.02 33.32
C VAL A 76 13.24 -2.41 32.62
N ALA A 77 12.31 -3.01 33.37
CA ALA A 77 11.02 -3.52 32.92
C ALA A 77 10.00 -2.39 32.65
N ILE A 78 10.41 -1.14 32.80
CA ILE A 78 9.56 0.06 32.61
C ILE A 78 9.81 0.71 31.24
N THR A 79 10.77 0.22 30.44
CA THR A 79 10.90 0.70 29.05
C THR A 79 9.84 0.07 28.17
N PRO A 80 9.12 0.86 27.34
CA PRO A 80 8.18 0.31 26.37
C PRO A 80 8.92 -0.67 25.45
N GLY A 81 8.35 -1.86 25.25
CA GLY A 81 8.97 -2.92 24.46
C GLY A 81 9.57 -4.07 25.28
N TYR A 82 9.65 -3.95 26.60
CA TYR A 82 9.86 -5.13 27.44
C TYR A 82 8.63 -6.04 27.38
N TRP A 83 8.84 -7.35 27.25
CA TRP A 83 7.80 -8.37 27.22
C TRP A 83 8.12 -9.45 28.26
N ASP A 84 7.17 -9.72 29.16
CA ASP A 84 7.34 -10.69 30.25
C ASP A 84 7.05 -12.13 29.79
N SER A 85 6.46 -12.29 28.61
CA SER A 85 6.16 -13.59 28.03
C SER A 85 6.45 -13.64 26.53
N ALA A 86 6.68 -14.86 26.04
CA ALA A 86 6.82 -15.11 24.60
C ALA A 86 5.57 -14.70 23.81
N ALA A 87 4.39 -14.79 24.42
CA ALA A 87 3.12 -14.39 23.79
C ALA A 87 3.04 -12.88 23.61
N GLU A 88 3.43 -12.10 24.62
CA GLU A 88 3.51 -10.63 24.53
C GLU A 88 4.54 -10.20 23.50
N GLY A 89 5.74 -10.80 23.52
CA GLY A 89 6.79 -10.52 22.53
C GLY A 89 6.35 -10.84 21.11
N ALA A 90 5.68 -11.97 20.89
CA ALA A 90 5.13 -12.32 19.58
C ALA A 90 4.06 -11.31 19.11
N SER A 91 3.19 -10.85 20.03
CA SER A 91 2.18 -9.84 19.72
C SER A 91 2.79 -8.48 19.37
N GLU A 92 3.87 -8.09 20.06
CA GLU A 92 4.63 -6.86 19.78
C GLU A 92 5.31 -6.92 18.41
N VAL A 93 6.00 -8.02 18.13
CA VAL A 93 6.62 -8.25 16.83
C VAL A 93 5.55 -8.17 15.74
N PHE A 94 4.44 -8.90 15.90
CA PHE A 94 3.36 -8.93 14.92
C PHE A 94 2.73 -7.54 14.69
N ALA A 95 2.43 -6.80 15.75
CA ALA A 95 1.87 -5.45 15.66
C ALA A 95 2.82 -4.50 14.92
N ARG A 96 4.13 -4.64 15.12
CA ARG A 96 5.16 -3.78 14.50
C ARG A 96 5.44 -4.14 13.04
N ILE A 97 5.40 -5.42 12.64
CA ILE A 97 5.85 -5.85 11.30
C ILE A 97 4.74 -6.33 10.36
N SER A 98 3.51 -6.56 10.84
CA SER A 98 2.44 -7.17 10.02
C SER A 98 2.17 -6.44 8.70
N ILE A 99 2.01 -5.11 8.74
CA ILE A 99 1.81 -4.32 7.51
C ILE A 99 3.07 -4.25 6.64
N LEU A 100 4.26 -4.33 7.23
CA LEU A 100 5.52 -4.40 6.49
C LEU A 100 5.65 -5.71 5.71
N ILE A 101 5.22 -6.83 6.28
CA ILE A 101 5.15 -8.12 5.58
C ILE A 101 4.21 -8.00 4.37
N VAL A 102 3.03 -7.41 4.56
CA VAL A 102 2.08 -7.18 3.46
C VAL A 102 2.72 -6.33 2.37
N GLU A 103 3.39 -5.24 2.71
CA GLU A 103 4.06 -4.35 1.75
C GLU A 103 5.22 -5.00 1.00
N THR A 104 5.93 -5.92 1.66
CA THR A 104 7.03 -6.69 1.06
C THR A 104 6.56 -7.55 -0.10
N VAL A 105 5.32 -8.03 -0.06
CA VAL A 105 4.71 -8.79 -1.16
C VAL A 105 3.97 -7.87 -2.12
N HIS A 106 3.22 -6.92 -1.57
CA HIS A 106 2.37 -6.00 -2.34
C HIS A 106 3.18 -5.10 -3.28
N LEU A 107 4.21 -4.40 -2.80
CA LEU A 107 4.94 -3.41 -3.61
C LEU A 107 5.64 -4.03 -4.83
N PRO A 108 6.41 -5.13 -4.71
CA PRO A 108 7.03 -5.75 -5.88
C PRO A 108 5.99 -6.26 -6.89
N LEU A 109 4.89 -6.86 -6.41
CA LEU A 109 3.84 -7.35 -7.28
C LEU A 109 3.14 -6.20 -8.02
N HIS A 110 2.88 -5.09 -7.31
CA HIS A 110 2.21 -3.93 -7.85
C HIS A 110 3.11 -3.18 -8.85
N LEU A 111 4.40 -3.04 -8.56
CA LEU A 111 5.41 -2.52 -9.50
C LEU A 111 5.56 -3.42 -10.72
N TRP A 112 5.61 -4.74 -10.53
CA TRP A 112 5.67 -5.70 -11.63
C TRP A 112 4.45 -5.61 -12.54
N ALA A 113 3.24 -5.53 -11.96
CA ALA A 113 1.99 -5.35 -12.71
C ALA A 113 1.98 -4.04 -13.50
N TYR A 114 2.55 -2.98 -12.92
CA TYR A 114 2.74 -1.69 -13.60
C TYR A 114 3.70 -1.81 -14.80
N PHE A 115 4.89 -2.39 -14.61
CA PHE A 115 5.88 -2.55 -15.70
C PHE A 115 5.41 -3.47 -16.82
N ARG A 116 4.49 -4.40 -16.52
CA ARG A 116 3.84 -5.28 -17.50
C ARG A 116 2.56 -4.69 -18.10
N SER A 117 2.16 -3.47 -17.72
CA SER A 117 0.94 -2.81 -18.21
C SER A 117 -0.33 -3.62 -17.91
N ARG A 118 -0.29 -4.40 -16.83
CA ARG A 118 -1.40 -5.23 -16.35
C ARG A 118 -2.07 -4.64 -15.13
N LEU A 119 -1.64 -3.46 -14.68
CA LEU A 119 -2.16 -2.85 -13.48
C LEU A 119 -3.60 -2.35 -13.67
N HIS A 120 -4.54 -3.06 -13.05
CA HIS A 120 -5.95 -2.69 -13.09
C HIS A 120 -6.24 -1.53 -12.12
N PRO A 121 -6.88 -0.42 -12.57
CA PRO A 121 -7.07 0.76 -11.74
C PRO A 121 -7.98 0.51 -10.53
N VAL A 122 -8.94 -0.41 -10.64
CA VAL A 122 -9.80 -0.80 -9.50
C VAL A 122 -9.01 -1.54 -8.43
N TRP A 123 -8.06 -2.39 -8.83
CA TRP A 123 -7.24 -3.13 -7.88
C TRP A 123 -6.29 -2.17 -7.14
N ALA A 124 -5.66 -1.26 -7.89
CA ALA A 124 -4.85 -0.18 -7.31
C ALA A 124 -5.65 0.67 -6.30
N LEU A 125 -6.91 1.00 -6.63
CA LEU A 125 -7.78 1.77 -5.72
C LEU A 125 -8.11 0.99 -4.45
N CYS A 126 -8.61 -0.24 -4.57
CA CYS A 126 -8.97 -1.06 -3.39
C CYS A 126 -7.77 -1.30 -2.47
N LEU A 127 -6.61 -1.59 -3.04
CA LEU A 127 -5.37 -1.76 -2.26
C LEU A 127 -4.93 -0.46 -1.60
N SER A 128 -4.98 0.67 -2.31
CA SER A 128 -4.61 1.96 -1.71
C SER A 128 -5.48 2.29 -0.50
N ILE A 129 -6.80 2.03 -0.55
CA ILE A 129 -7.70 2.24 0.59
C ILE A 129 -7.30 1.36 1.78
N ALA A 130 -7.07 0.06 1.53
CA ALA A 130 -6.66 -0.88 2.58
C ALA A 130 -5.32 -0.49 3.21
N LEU A 131 -4.36 -0.06 2.39
CA LEU A 131 -3.01 0.30 2.84
C LEU A 131 -2.98 1.65 3.56
N VAL A 132 -3.77 2.65 3.14
CA VAL A 132 -3.97 3.88 3.95
C VAL A 132 -4.47 3.50 5.34
N GLY A 133 -5.51 2.66 5.44
CA GLY A 133 -6.05 2.22 6.72
C GLY A 133 -5.03 1.45 7.57
N GLY A 134 -4.29 0.53 6.95
CA GLY A 134 -3.23 -0.25 7.62
C GLY A 134 -2.11 0.63 8.17
N TRP A 135 -1.60 1.56 7.36
CA TRP A 135 -0.55 2.49 7.77
C TRP A 135 -1.00 3.47 8.84
N LEU A 136 -2.22 4.00 8.75
CA LEU A 136 -2.79 4.86 9.79
C LEU A 136 -2.95 4.09 11.11
N CYS A 137 -3.46 2.85 11.07
CA CYS A 137 -3.58 2.00 12.25
C CYS A 137 -2.21 1.73 12.89
N GLN A 138 -1.22 1.34 12.10
CA GLN A 138 0.12 1.06 12.60
C GLN A 138 0.82 2.33 13.14
N ALA A 139 0.70 3.48 12.45
CA ALA A 139 1.30 4.74 12.89
C ALA A 139 0.65 5.24 14.19
N MET A 140 -0.68 5.14 14.31
CA MET A 140 -1.39 5.46 15.56
C MET A 140 -1.04 4.50 16.68
N PHE A 141 -0.84 3.21 16.40
CA PHE A 141 -0.38 2.24 17.39
C PHE A 141 1.03 2.59 17.88
N ALA A 142 1.96 2.88 16.98
CA ALA A 142 3.32 3.29 17.34
C ALA A 142 3.29 4.59 18.18
N TRP A 143 2.54 5.60 17.75
CA TRP A 143 2.41 6.85 18.49
C TRP A 143 1.76 6.67 19.87
N GLY A 144 0.59 6.04 19.91
CA GLY A 144 -0.17 5.90 21.16
C GLY A 144 0.51 5.00 22.19
N ARG A 145 1.19 3.94 21.74
CA ARG A 145 1.83 2.99 22.65
C ARG A 145 3.25 3.42 23.05
N ASP A 146 4.04 3.91 22.10
CA ASP A 146 5.45 4.22 22.37
C ASP A 146 5.62 5.63 22.98
N ASP A 147 4.75 6.59 22.66
CA ASP A 147 4.92 8.02 23.03
C ASP A 147 4.07 8.45 24.25
N ILE A 148 2.84 7.93 24.38
CA ILE A 148 1.92 8.32 25.49
C ILE A 148 2.11 7.43 26.74
N GLY A 149 2.67 6.22 26.56
CA GLY A 149 2.74 5.21 27.62
C GLY A 149 3.98 5.25 28.52
N GLY A 150 5.04 5.99 28.18
CA GLY A 150 6.36 5.82 28.79
C GLY A 150 6.90 7.04 29.54
N ALA A 151 6.81 7.04 30.87
CA ALA A 151 7.51 8.03 31.71
C ALA A 151 9.04 7.81 31.79
N TYR A 152 9.56 6.72 31.19
CA TYR A 152 10.95 6.27 31.33
C TYR A 152 11.55 5.77 30.01
N ASN A 153 11.27 6.46 28.91
CA ASN A 153 11.85 6.09 27.63
C ASN A 153 13.29 6.58 27.53
N THR A 154 14.18 5.72 27.04
CA THR A 154 15.50 6.16 26.59
C THR A 154 15.37 7.02 25.34
N ALA A 155 16.19 8.05 25.18
CA ALA A 155 16.19 8.91 24.00
C ALA A 155 16.32 8.14 22.67
N VAL A 156 17.00 6.99 22.69
CA VAL A 156 17.14 6.09 21.52
C VAL A 156 15.79 5.47 21.14
N TRP A 157 15.03 4.99 22.12
CA TRP A 157 13.70 4.42 21.90
C TRP A 157 12.73 5.45 21.35
N ASP A 158 12.70 6.65 21.94
CA ASP A 158 11.85 7.74 21.49
C ASP A 158 12.17 8.12 20.05
N GLY A 159 13.46 8.29 19.73
CA GLY A 159 13.89 8.55 18.36
C GLY A 159 13.38 7.47 17.39
N LEU A 160 13.60 6.19 17.70
CA LEU A 160 13.14 5.08 16.86
C LEU A 160 11.61 5.04 16.70
N ALA A 161 10.86 5.29 17.79
CA ALA A 161 9.41 5.33 17.76
C ALA A 161 8.87 6.51 16.94
N THR A 162 9.38 7.72 17.18
CA THR A 162 9.00 8.92 16.43
C THR A 162 9.32 8.76 14.95
N PHE A 163 10.51 8.26 14.58
CA PHE A 163 10.86 8.05 13.17
C PHE A 163 9.92 7.04 12.50
N ARG A 164 9.57 5.93 13.16
CA ARG A 164 8.60 4.97 12.63
C ARG A 164 7.22 5.59 12.46
N ALA A 165 6.73 6.33 13.44
CA ALA A 165 5.43 6.99 13.35
C ALA A 165 5.40 8.03 12.21
N VAL A 166 6.41 8.90 12.12
CA VAL A 166 6.53 9.93 11.07
C VAL A 166 6.60 9.28 9.69
N LEU A 167 7.41 8.24 9.50
CA LEU A 167 7.48 7.51 8.23
C LEU A 167 6.16 6.81 7.92
N GLY A 168 5.50 6.19 8.90
CA GLY A 168 4.20 5.54 8.74
C GLY A 168 3.11 6.53 8.30
N PHE A 169 3.00 7.69 8.95
CA PHE A 169 2.10 8.77 8.52
C PHE A 169 2.47 9.30 7.14
N GLY A 170 3.76 9.48 6.85
CA GLY A 170 4.24 9.89 5.54
C GLY A 170 3.80 8.90 4.44
N VAL A 171 3.96 7.60 4.66
CA VAL A 171 3.50 6.56 3.73
C VAL A 171 1.98 6.58 3.57
N ALA A 172 1.21 6.74 4.66
CA ALA A 172 -0.25 6.87 4.59
C ALA A 172 -0.68 8.08 3.73
N ILE A 173 -0.02 9.24 3.87
CA ILE A 173 -0.30 10.43 3.07
C ILE A 173 0.01 10.16 1.59
N VAL A 174 1.15 9.54 1.27
CA VAL A 174 1.51 9.24 -0.12
C VAL A 174 0.52 8.23 -0.73
N TYR A 175 0.07 7.22 0.03
CA TYR A 175 -0.99 6.32 -0.42
C TYR A 175 -2.33 7.02 -0.60
N PHE A 176 -2.66 8.02 0.22
CA PHE A 176 -3.88 8.81 0.06
C PHE A 176 -3.85 9.62 -1.25
N VAL A 177 -2.71 10.22 -1.59
CA VAL A 177 -2.51 10.89 -2.88
C VAL A 177 -2.60 9.88 -4.03
N TYR A 178 -1.96 8.72 -3.88
CA TYR A 178 -2.03 7.62 -4.85
C TYR A 178 -3.46 7.11 -5.08
N MET A 179 -4.26 7.00 -4.02
CA MET A 179 -5.67 6.66 -4.06
C MET A 179 -6.46 7.66 -4.92
N GLY A 180 -6.17 8.96 -4.82
CA GLY A 180 -6.78 9.98 -5.67
C GLY A 180 -6.49 9.75 -7.16
N PHE A 181 -5.24 9.44 -7.51
CA PHE A 181 -4.87 9.08 -8.88
C PHE A 181 -5.56 7.80 -9.35
N ALA A 182 -5.61 6.76 -8.51
CA ALA A 182 -6.27 5.50 -8.83
C ALA A 182 -7.79 5.69 -9.04
N ALA A 183 -8.46 6.48 -8.19
CA ALA A 183 -9.87 6.80 -8.33
C ALA A 183 -10.16 7.52 -9.65
N HIS A 184 -9.30 8.47 -10.03
CA HIS A 184 -9.41 9.17 -11.31
C HIS A 184 -9.18 8.21 -12.50
N ALA A 185 -8.21 7.29 -12.41
CA ALA A 185 -7.99 6.25 -13.40
C ALA A 185 -9.21 5.32 -13.56
N VAL A 186 -9.84 4.92 -12.46
CA VAL A 186 -11.08 4.12 -12.48
C VAL A 186 -12.20 4.86 -13.19
N LYS A 187 -12.38 6.17 -12.93
CA LYS A 187 -13.40 7.00 -13.59
C LYS A 187 -13.21 7.02 -15.11
N LEU A 188 -11.97 7.22 -15.58
CA LEU A 188 -11.66 7.19 -17.02
C LEU A 188 -11.87 5.82 -17.63
N TRP A 189 -11.42 4.76 -16.95
CA TRP A 189 -11.62 3.39 -17.40
C TRP A 189 -13.12 3.04 -17.53
N ARG A 190 -13.95 3.42 -16.55
CA ARG A 190 -15.41 3.23 -16.64
C ARG A 190 -16.02 3.98 -17.82
N LYS A 191 -15.60 5.23 -18.06
CA LYS A 191 -16.07 6.03 -19.21
C LYS A 191 -15.70 5.37 -20.54
N ALA A 192 -14.46 4.89 -20.67
CA ALA A 192 -13.99 4.19 -21.86
C ALA A 192 -14.75 2.88 -22.11
N ASN A 193 -15.01 2.10 -21.05
CA ASN A 193 -15.79 0.86 -21.18
C ASN A 193 -17.24 1.13 -21.58
N LYS A 194 -17.88 2.16 -21.01
CA LYS A 194 -19.23 2.55 -21.42
C LYS A 194 -19.28 2.95 -22.88
N ARG A 195 -18.30 3.74 -23.36
CA ARG A 195 -18.20 4.11 -24.77
C ARG A 195 -18.05 2.89 -25.68
N ARG A 196 -17.15 1.96 -25.34
CA ARG A 196 -16.95 0.71 -26.11
C ARG A 196 -18.17 -0.21 -26.09
N ALA A 197 -18.99 -0.17 -25.04
CA ALA A 197 -20.24 -0.92 -24.97
C ALA A 197 -21.30 -0.32 -25.91
N ASN A 198 -21.44 1.01 -25.90
CA ASN A 198 -22.34 1.73 -26.80
C ASN A 198 -21.95 1.53 -28.27
N GLU A 199 -20.66 1.64 -28.62
CA GLU A 199 -20.16 1.41 -29.99
C GLU A 199 -20.50 -0.01 -30.47
N ARG A 200 -20.36 -1.03 -29.62
CA ARG A 200 -20.77 -2.42 -29.94
C ARG A 200 -22.28 -2.56 -30.11
N GLU A 201 -23.07 -1.83 -29.34
CA GLU A 201 -24.53 -1.85 -29.46
C GLU A 201 -24.99 -1.17 -30.75
N GLU A 202 -24.36 -0.07 -31.16
CA GLU A 202 -24.59 0.59 -32.44
C GLU A 202 -24.20 -0.32 -33.61
N GLU A 203 -23.03 -0.96 -33.54
CA GLU A 203 -22.58 -1.94 -34.53
C GLU A 203 -23.57 -3.12 -34.66
N TRP A 204 -24.04 -3.66 -33.54
CA TRP A 204 -25.07 -4.71 -33.53
C TRP A 204 -26.40 -4.25 -34.14
N ARG A 205 -26.83 -3.01 -33.87
CA ARG A 205 -28.06 -2.43 -34.46
C ARG A 205 -27.93 -2.25 -35.97
N THR A 206 -26.79 -1.77 -36.46
CA THR A 206 -26.57 -1.58 -37.90
C THR A 206 -26.50 -2.89 -38.68
N THR A 207 -25.90 -3.94 -38.09
CA THR A 207 -25.79 -5.28 -38.70
C THR A 207 -27.12 -6.03 -38.71
N MET A 208 -27.92 -5.95 -37.64
CA MET A 208 -29.26 -6.54 -37.61
C MET A 208 -30.27 -5.79 -38.49
N GLY A 209 -30.10 -4.47 -38.65
CA GLY A 209 -30.95 -3.64 -39.50
C GLY A 209 -30.77 -3.92 -41.01
N THR A 210 -29.53 -4.15 -41.44
CA THR A 210 -29.23 -4.49 -42.85
C THR A 210 -29.62 -5.94 -43.21
N GLY A 211 -29.59 -6.86 -42.25
CA GLY A 211 -29.99 -8.27 -42.48
C GLY A 211 -31.48 -8.48 -42.78
N ARG A 212 -32.37 -7.54 -42.39
CA ARG A 212 -33.82 -7.70 -42.57
C ARG A 212 -34.35 -7.15 -43.91
N GLY A 213 -33.62 -6.25 -44.56
CA GLY A 213 -34.00 -5.70 -45.88
C GLY A 213 -33.52 -6.56 -47.07
N GLY A 214 -32.33 -7.17 -46.97
CA GLY A 214 -31.76 -7.95 -48.07
C GLY A 214 -32.45 -9.28 -48.36
N SER A 215 -33.17 -9.86 -47.40
CA SER A 215 -33.94 -11.09 -47.62
C SER A 215 -35.25 -10.87 -48.36
N GLU A 216 -35.77 -9.64 -48.38
CA GLU A 216 -37.07 -9.34 -49.00
C GLU A 216 -36.87 -8.90 -50.46
N GLU A 217 -35.85 -8.08 -50.74
CA GLU A 217 -35.43 -7.76 -52.12
C GLU A 217 -34.95 -8.99 -52.91
N ALA A 218 -34.12 -9.85 -52.31
CA ALA A 218 -33.69 -11.09 -52.98
C ALA A 218 -34.83 -12.09 -53.23
N ARG A 219 -35.89 -12.04 -52.42
CA ARG A 219 -37.08 -12.88 -52.59
C ARG A 219 -38.03 -12.34 -53.66
N VAL A 220 -38.15 -11.01 -53.78
CA VAL A 220 -38.92 -10.36 -54.85
C VAL A 220 -38.25 -10.55 -56.21
N ASP A 221 -36.93 -10.37 -56.31
CA ASP A 221 -36.18 -10.60 -57.57
C ASP A 221 -36.24 -12.07 -58.02
N SER A 222 -36.21 -13.02 -57.08
CA SER A 222 -36.36 -14.44 -57.40
C SER A 222 -37.75 -14.81 -57.93
N MET A 223 -38.79 -14.05 -57.56
CA MET A 223 -40.16 -14.27 -58.03
C MET A 223 -40.45 -13.61 -59.38
N GLU A 224 -39.76 -12.54 -59.75
CA GLU A 224 -39.86 -11.97 -61.10
C GLU A 224 -39.14 -12.83 -62.15
N LEU A 225 -38.01 -13.45 -61.80
CA LEU A 225 -37.28 -14.37 -62.68
C LEU A 225 -38.01 -15.68 -63.00
N GLN A 226 -39.05 -16.05 -62.23
CA GLN A 226 -39.89 -17.23 -62.53
C GLN A 226 -41.05 -16.94 -63.48
N LYS A 227 -41.27 -15.67 -63.87
CA LYS A 227 -42.35 -15.27 -64.79
C LYS A 227 -41.88 -15.02 -66.23
N LEU A 228 -40.58 -15.15 -66.48
CA LEU A 228 -39.97 -15.16 -67.82
C LEU A 228 -39.62 -16.60 -68.21
#